data_AF-I3IHE1-F1
#
_entry.id   AF-I3IHE1-F1
#
_cell.length_a   1.000
_cell.length_b   1.000
_cell.length_c   1.000
_cell.angle_alpha   90.00
_cell.angle_beta   90.00
_cell.angle_gamma   90.00
#
_symmetry.space_group_name_H-M   'P 1'
#
loop_
_entity.id
_entity.type
_entity.pdbx_description
1 polymer ?
#
loop_
_entity_poly.entity_id
_entity_poly.type
_entity_poly.pdbx_seq_one_letter_code
_entity_poly.pdbx_strand_id
1 'polypeptide(L)'
;MPLSRSLFKKSSDEKISSYYSPVSKFKMLLLRPLKNLPCDAEIPRFLEENDKYAKACGLSPLAIPHESQINRFKNHEITPIELLAIFYFMVTVAITHKIADSYLAAIDSSILDSHANPLHKTLTGSCKTCPYAHTCSHPAEWVSTDVNASFTVKHGNYFYGHKVHTMVDSVSNLVMGLFVSTSSINDNPLFIPLLKVIDTICSIPLQKACCR
;
A
#
# COMPACT_ATOMS: atom_id res chain seq x y z
N MET A 1 -3.07 37.36 21.20
CA MET A 1 -2.05 37.60 20.16
C MET A 1 -1.49 36.26 19.72
N PRO A 2 -1.68 35.82 18.47
CA PRO A 2 -1.19 34.52 18.04
C PRO A 2 0.30 34.63 17.72
N LEU A 3 1.14 33.80 18.37
CA LEU A 3 2.54 33.68 18.02
C LEU A 3 2.67 33.17 16.58
N SER A 4 3.44 33.92 15.80
CA SER A 4 3.78 33.65 14.40
C SER A 4 4.29 32.22 14.19
N ARG A 5 3.65 31.49 13.26
CA ARG A 5 3.98 30.14 12.78
C ARG A 5 5.32 30.04 12.02
N SER A 6 6.26 30.98 12.19
CA SER A 6 7.43 31.14 11.31
C SER A 6 8.79 30.77 11.93
N LEU A 7 8.84 30.14 13.10
CA LEU A 7 10.11 29.90 13.81
C LEU A 7 10.79 28.55 13.54
N PHE A 8 10.18 27.63 12.78
CA PHE A 8 10.90 26.44 12.31
C PHE A 8 11.64 26.74 11.00
N LYS A 9 12.78 27.41 11.21
CA LYS A 9 13.86 27.66 10.27
C LYS A 9 14.22 26.35 9.53
N LYS A 10 14.22 26.39 8.19
CA LYS A 10 14.80 25.43 7.23
C LYS A 10 16.24 25.03 7.60
N SER A 11 16.43 24.19 8.62
CA SER A 11 17.76 23.84 9.11
C SER A 11 17.83 22.33 9.36
N SER A 12 18.46 21.64 8.41
CA SER A 12 18.73 20.20 8.34
C SER A 12 17.51 19.28 8.27
N ASP A 13 16.76 19.36 7.17
CA ASP A 13 15.63 18.47 6.86
C ASP A 13 15.96 16.97 6.96
N GLU A 14 17.22 16.56 6.75
CA GLU A 14 17.69 15.17 6.97
C GLU A 14 17.69 14.74 8.44
N LYS A 15 18.05 15.62 9.37
CA LYS A 15 18.06 15.31 10.81
C LYS A 15 16.66 15.24 11.42
N ILE A 16 15.69 15.91 10.81
CA ILE A 16 14.28 15.91 11.29
C ILE A 16 13.53 14.67 10.75
N SER A 17 13.90 14.18 9.57
CA SER A 17 13.36 12.93 9.01
C SER A 17 13.70 11.69 9.84
N SER A 18 14.92 11.62 10.38
CA SER A 18 15.37 10.50 11.24
C SER A 18 14.73 10.51 12.63
N TYR A 19 14.06 11.59 13.01
CA TYR A 19 13.36 11.70 14.28
C TYR A 19 12.13 10.77 14.36
N TYR A 20 11.50 10.48 13.22
CA TYR A 20 10.31 9.64 13.16
C TYR A 20 10.68 8.22 12.72
N SER A 21 10.24 7.22 13.48
CA SER A 21 10.40 5.82 13.06
C SER A 21 9.59 5.52 11.79
N PRO A 22 9.99 4.56 10.94
CA PRO A 22 9.19 4.13 9.80
C PRO A 22 7.75 3.73 10.17
N VAL A 23 7.58 3.07 11.33
CA VAL A 23 6.27 2.71 11.87
C VAL A 23 5.43 3.95 12.21
N SER A 24 6.03 4.97 12.83
CA SER A 24 5.35 6.24 13.11
C SER A 24 4.93 6.94 11.83
N LYS A 25 5.82 7.04 10.84
CA LYS A 25 5.53 7.63 9.52
C LYS A 25 4.36 6.90 8.86
N PHE A 26 4.39 5.57 8.84
CA PHE A 26 3.32 4.74 8.30
C PHE A 26 1.97 4.98 9.01
N LYS A 27 1.94 4.95 10.34
CA LYS A 27 0.72 5.19 11.13
C LYS A 27 0.12 6.58 10.86
N MET A 28 0.95 7.60 10.70
CA MET A 28 0.49 8.95 10.34
C MET A 28 -0.18 8.98 8.96
N LEU A 29 0.42 8.32 7.96
CA LEU A 29 -0.14 8.25 6.61
C LEU A 29 -1.47 7.48 6.56
N LEU A 30 -1.71 6.55 7.48
CA LEU A 30 -3.00 5.87 7.62
C LEU A 30 -4.12 6.76 8.16
N LEU A 31 -3.81 7.88 8.82
CA LEU A 31 -4.84 8.72 9.44
C LEU A 31 -5.78 9.34 8.41
N ARG A 32 -5.27 9.70 7.23
CA ARG A 32 -6.11 10.27 6.18
C ARG A 32 -7.26 9.35 5.78
N PRO A 33 -7.02 8.10 5.31
CA PRO A 33 -8.12 7.20 4.99
C PRO A 33 -8.93 6.76 6.22
N LEU A 34 -8.30 6.56 7.38
CA LEU A 34 -9.02 6.10 8.59
C LEU A 34 -9.93 7.16 9.22
N LYS A 35 -9.66 8.45 8.98
CA LYS A 35 -10.42 9.58 9.52
C LYS A 35 -11.09 10.42 8.46
N ASN A 36 -11.07 9.96 7.21
CA ASN A 36 -11.64 10.67 6.07
C ASN A 36 -11.17 12.13 5.98
N LEU A 37 -9.87 12.37 6.22
CA LEU A 37 -9.30 13.71 6.11
C LEU A 37 -9.27 14.13 4.63
N PRO A 38 -9.56 15.40 4.30
CA PRO A 38 -9.68 15.84 2.92
C PRO A 38 -8.33 15.77 2.18
N CYS A 39 -7.22 16.05 2.85
CA CYS A 39 -5.88 16.00 2.27
C CYS A 39 -4.81 15.63 3.32
N ASP A 40 -3.62 15.30 2.83
CA ASP A 40 -2.47 14.92 3.68
C ASP A 40 -2.03 16.09 4.59
N ALA A 41 -2.26 17.35 4.16
CA ALA A 41 -1.93 18.56 4.92
C ALA A 41 -2.77 18.76 6.19
N GLU A 42 -3.93 18.09 6.32
CA GLU A 42 -4.75 18.15 7.53
C GLU A 42 -4.27 17.18 8.62
N ILE A 43 -3.35 16.24 8.31
CA ILE A 43 -2.85 15.27 9.29
C ILE A 43 -2.20 15.95 10.51
N PRO A 44 -1.29 16.94 10.36
CA PRO A 44 -0.69 17.64 11.49
C PRO A 44 -1.73 18.28 12.40
N ARG A 45 -2.68 19.03 11.82
CA ARG A 45 -3.74 19.70 12.57
C ARG A 45 -4.61 18.71 13.33
N PHE A 46 -4.99 17.61 12.67
CA PHE A 46 -5.76 16.54 13.32
C PHE A 46 -4.99 15.94 14.52
N LEU A 47 -3.68 15.74 14.38
CA LEU A 47 -2.82 15.23 15.44
C LEU A 47 -2.67 16.22 16.61
N GLU A 48 -2.58 17.52 16.32
CA GLU A 48 -2.52 18.59 17.35
C GLU A 48 -3.80 18.68 18.16
N GLU A 49 -4.95 18.52 17.49
CA GLU A 49 -6.27 18.57 18.13
C GLU A 49 -6.62 17.25 18.85
N ASN A 50 -5.93 16.14 18.56
CA ASN A 50 -6.28 14.81 19.06
C ASN A 50 -5.08 14.02 19.61
N ASP A 51 -4.71 14.32 20.85
CA ASP A 51 -3.61 13.67 21.60
C ASP A 51 -3.61 12.14 21.58
N LYS A 52 -4.79 11.51 21.59
CA LYS A 52 -4.91 10.03 21.55
C LYS A 52 -4.28 9.46 20.27
N TYR A 53 -4.51 10.10 19.12
CA TYR A 53 -3.98 9.65 17.84
C TYR A 53 -2.50 10.01 17.69
N ALA A 54 -2.06 11.15 18.22
CA ALA A 54 -0.65 11.48 18.32
C ALA A 54 0.13 10.42 19.10
N LYS A 55 -0.36 10.06 20.30
CA LYS A 55 0.23 8.98 21.11
C LYS A 55 0.21 7.63 20.39
N ALA A 56 -0.88 7.30 19.69
CA ALA A 56 -0.97 6.05 18.91
C ALA A 56 0.07 5.97 17.77
N CYS A 57 0.41 7.13 17.18
CA CYS A 57 1.48 7.27 16.19
C CYS A 57 2.90 7.28 16.81
N GLY A 58 3.01 7.23 18.15
CA GLY A 58 4.28 7.30 18.87
C GLY A 58 4.85 8.71 18.94
N LEU A 59 4.01 9.74 18.83
CA LEU A 59 4.41 11.14 18.84
C LEU A 59 4.22 11.75 20.23
N SER A 60 5.08 12.71 20.56
CA SER A 60 4.81 13.65 21.66
C SER A 60 4.02 14.86 21.11
N PRO A 61 3.21 15.55 21.94
CA PRO A 61 2.47 16.75 21.50
C PRO A 61 3.37 17.86 20.94
N LEU A 62 4.65 17.89 21.35
CA LEU A 62 5.64 18.89 20.91
C LEU A 62 6.40 18.48 19.64
N ALA A 63 6.17 17.26 19.15
CA ALA A 63 6.88 16.69 18.01
C ALA A 63 5.91 16.22 16.92
N ILE A 64 4.88 17.02 16.66
CA ILE A 64 3.97 16.78 15.53
C ILE A 64 4.64 17.33 14.26
N PRO A 65 4.73 16.54 13.18
CA PRO A 65 5.38 16.97 11.95
C PRO A 65 4.56 18.04 11.22
N HIS A 66 5.25 18.92 10.50
CA HIS A 66 4.62 19.88 9.61
C HIS A 66 4.08 19.21 8.34
N GLU A 67 3.13 19.84 7.62
CA GLU A 67 2.55 19.32 6.37
C GLU A 67 3.60 18.95 5.30
N SER A 68 4.68 19.72 5.22
CA SER A 68 5.80 19.46 4.29
C SER A 68 6.53 18.16 4.61
N GLN A 69 6.62 17.80 5.89
CA GLN A 69 7.23 16.54 6.32
C GLN A 69 6.31 15.36 6.01
N ILE A 70 5.00 15.51 6.22
CA ILE A 70 4.01 14.49 5.83
C ILE A 70 4.12 14.16 4.34
N ASN A 71 4.17 15.20 3.48
CA ASN A 71 4.36 15.00 2.04
C ASN A 71 5.69 14.30 1.71
N ARG A 72 6.76 14.60 2.46
CA ARG A 72 8.05 13.96 2.27
C ARG A 72 8.04 12.49 2.69
N PHE A 73 7.38 12.15 3.80
CA PHE A 73 7.20 10.76 4.25
C PHE A 73 6.59 9.90 3.16
N LYS A 74 5.51 10.39 2.55
CA LYS A 74 4.78 9.69 1.48
C LYS A 74 5.59 9.51 0.20
N ASN A 75 6.33 10.55 -0.21
CA ASN A 75 6.90 10.60 -1.55
C ASN A 75 8.37 10.14 -1.62
N HIS A 76 9.12 10.21 -0.51
CA HIS A 76 10.58 10.03 -0.56
C HIS A 76 11.16 9.14 0.54
N GLU A 77 10.52 9.03 1.70
CA GLU A 77 11.17 8.41 2.88
C GLU A 77 10.60 7.06 3.28
N ILE A 78 9.49 6.64 2.69
CA ILE A 78 8.94 5.32 2.87
C ILE A 78 8.83 4.65 1.50
N THR A 79 9.66 3.64 1.28
CA THR A 79 9.62 2.83 0.07
C THR A 79 8.49 1.79 0.13
N PRO A 80 7.99 1.30 -1.03
CA PRO A 80 7.01 0.22 -1.06
C PRO A 80 7.45 -1.05 -0.31
N ILE A 81 8.74 -1.36 -0.33
CA ILE A 81 9.30 -2.52 0.39
C ILE A 81 9.23 -2.31 1.90
N GLU A 82 9.54 -1.11 2.39
CA GLU A 82 9.41 -0.77 3.81
C GLU A 82 7.95 -0.79 4.27
N LEU A 83 7.01 -0.31 3.45
CA LEU A 83 5.57 -0.44 3.76
C LEU A 83 5.16 -1.89 3.92
N LEU A 84 5.62 -2.75 3.01
CA LEU A 84 5.30 -4.17 3.04
C LEU A 84 5.90 -4.84 4.29
N ALA A 85 7.15 -4.49 4.63
CA ALA A 85 7.82 -4.98 5.83
C ALA A 85 7.10 -4.53 7.12
N ILE A 86 6.70 -3.24 7.21
CA ILE A 86 5.93 -2.72 8.35
C ILE A 86 4.57 -3.40 8.44
N PHE A 87 3.88 -3.58 7.30
CA PHE A 87 2.61 -4.30 7.24
C PHE A 87 2.74 -5.71 7.82
N TYR A 88 3.68 -6.51 7.30
CA TYR A 88 3.87 -7.88 7.79
C TYR A 88 4.35 -7.93 9.23
N PHE A 89 5.19 -6.98 9.67
CA PHE A 89 5.55 -6.87 11.09
C PHE A 89 4.31 -6.67 11.98
N MET A 90 3.39 -5.78 11.59
CA MET A 90 2.14 -5.59 12.35
C MET A 90 1.26 -6.84 12.33
N VAL A 91 1.20 -7.57 11.22
CA VAL A 91 0.48 -8.85 11.12
C VAL A 91 1.10 -9.89 12.07
N THR A 92 2.43 -10.02 12.11
CA THR A 92 3.12 -10.90 13.05
C THR A 92 2.76 -10.56 14.49
N VAL A 93 2.78 -9.28 14.85
CA VAL A 93 2.41 -8.81 16.19
C VAL A 93 0.94 -9.15 16.48
N ALA A 94 0.02 -8.91 15.54
CA ALA A 94 -1.39 -9.22 15.72
C ALA A 94 -1.64 -10.72 15.97
N ILE A 95 -1.00 -11.60 15.19
CA ILE A 95 -1.12 -13.05 15.35
C ILE A 95 -0.47 -13.50 16.67
N THR A 96 0.74 -13.03 16.97
CA THR A 96 1.48 -13.40 18.19
C THR A 96 0.71 -13.04 19.47
N HIS A 97 0.01 -11.90 19.45
CA HIS A 97 -0.82 -11.44 20.55
C HIS A 97 -2.26 -11.97 20.52
N LYS A 98 -2.58 -12.91 19.62
CA LYS A 98 -3.92 -13.51 19.45
C LYS A 98 -5.02 -12.47 19.17
N ILE A 99 -4.65 -11.38 18.49
CA ILE A 99 -5.58 -10.38 17.96
C ILE A 99 -6.19 -10.88 16.64
N ALA A 100 -5.41 -11.63 15.85
CA ALA A 100 -5.84 -12.29 14.63
C ALA A 100 -5.49 -13.79 14.65
N ASP A 101 -6.29 -14.61 13.96
CA ASP A 101 -6.04 -16.04 13.76
C ASP A 101 -5.72 -16.34 12.28
N SER A 102 -4.53 -16.92 12.03
CA SER A 102 -4.11 -17.27 10.67
C SER A 102 -4.80 -18.52 10.11
N TYR A 103 -5.38 -19.36 10.95
CA TYR A 103 -6.04 -20.61 10.54
C TYR A 103 -7.50 -20.40 10.11
N LEU A 104 -8.13 -19.33 10.56
CA LEU A 104 -9.49 -18.95 10.20
C LEU A 104 -9.48 -17.85 9.14
N ALA A 105 -8.86 -18.13 7.98
CA ALA A 105 -8.66 -17.13 6.94
C ALA A 105 -9.64 -17.25 5.77
N ALA A 106 -10.10 -16.11 5.27
CA ALA A 106 -10.80 -15.97 4.00
C ALA A 106 -9.90 -15.25 2.99
N ILE A 107 -10.08 -15.56 1.70
CA ILE A 107 -9.45 -14.81 0.62
C ILE A 107 -10.53 -14.24 -0.27
N ASP A 108 -10.42 -12.94 -0.52
CA ASP A 108 -11.21 -12.26 -1.54
C ASP A 108 -10.29 -11.46 -2.45
N SER A 109 -10.80 -11.17 -3.64
CA SER A 109 -10.06 -10.43 -4.64
C SER A 109 -10.85 -9.28 -5.26
N SER A 110 -10.18 -8.13 -5.29
CA SER A 110 -10.67 -6.91 -5.94
C SER A 110 -9.93 -6.68 -7.25
N ILE A 111 -10.67 -6.29 -8.28
CA ILE A 111 -10.10 -5.95 -9.58
C ILE A 111 -9.63 -4.50 -9.52
N LEU A 112 -8.40 -4.26 -9.97
CA LEU A 112 -7.86 -2.93 -10.23
C LEU A 112 -7.71 -2.75 -11.73
N ASP A 113 -8.49 -1.84 -12.29
CA ASP A 113 -8.40 -1.52 -13.71
C ASP A 113 -7.04 -0.90 -14.03
N SER A 114 -6.40 -1.39 -15.08
CA SER A 114 -5.20 -0.77 -15.60
C SER A 114 -5.59 0.41 -16.48
N HIS A 115 -5.04 1.59 -16.19
CA HIS A 115 -5.21 2.77 -17.03
C HIS A 115 -4.55 2.61 -18.42
N ALA A 116 -3.70 1.59 -18.60
CA ALA A 116 -3.18 1.15 -19.89
C ALA A 116 -4.21 0.32 -20.70
N ASN A 117 -5.50 0.53 -20.44
CA ASN A 117 -6.60 -0.26 -20.98
C ASN A 117 -6.55 -0.32 -22.52
N PRO A 118 -6.57 -1.54 -23.11
CA PRO A 118 -6.70 -1.74 -24.54
C PRO A 118 -7.95 -1.11 -25.17
N LEU A 119 -9.01 -0.88 -24.41
CA LEU A 119 -10.26 -0.26 -24.90
C LEU A 119 -10.09 1.24 -25.19
N HIS A 120 -9.02 1.88 -24.70
CA HIS A 120 -8.60 3.23 -25.11
C HIS A 120 -7.38 3.20 -26.06
N LYS A 121 -7.22 2.15 -26.86
CA LYS A 121 -6.18 2.11 -27.89
C LYS A 121 -6.57 2.99 -29.08
N THR A 122 -5.70 3.96 -29.36
CA THR A 122 -5.43 4.38 -30.73
C THR A 122 -5.07 3.15 -31.56
N LEU A 123 -5.83 2.90 -32.63
CA LEU A 123 -5.37 2.13 -33.78
C LEU A 123 -4.11 2.81 -34.34
N THR A 124 -2.93 2.58 -33.76
CA THR A 124 -1.69 2.87 -34.49
C THR A 124 -1.46 1.68 -35.39
N GLY A 125 -2.02 1.76 -36.60
CA GLY A 125 -2.04 0.71 -37.62
C GLY A 125 -0.68 0.39 -38.23
N SER A 126 0.33 0.16 -37.41
CA SER A 126 1.67 -0.20 -37.86
C SER A 126 2.43 -0.88 -36.72
N CYS A 127 2.86 -2.11 -36.98
CA CYS A 127 3.75 -2.86 -36.10
C CYS A 127 5.00 -2.03 -35.78
N LYS A 128 5.10 -1.46 -34.56
CA LYS A 128 6.19 -0.53 -34.18
C LYS A 128 7.59 -1.15 -34.23
N THR A 129 7.69 -2.48 -34.19
CA THR A 129 8.94 -3.24 -34.23
C THR A 129 9.29 -3.76 -35.62
N CYS A 130 8.42 -3.59 -36.62
CA CYS A 130 8.66 -4.04 -37.99
C CYS A 130 9.17 -2.88 -38.85
N PRO A 131 10.33 -3.02 -39.52
CA PRO A 131 10.83 -2.01 -40.47
C PRO A 131 9.89 -1.78 -41.67
N TYR A 132 8.93 -2.68 -41.90
CA TYR A 132 8.00 -2.68 -43.04
C TYR A 132 6.54 -2.48 -42.59
N ALA A 133 6.33 -1.72 -41.52
CA ALA A 133 5.03 -1.57 -40.88
C ALA A 133 3.91 -1.04 -41.81
N HIS A 134 4.27 -0.41 -42.93
CA HIS A 134 3.34 0.11 -43.94
C HIS A 134 2.76 -0.96 -44.88
N THR A 135 3.36 -2.15 -44.96
CA THR A 135 2.97 -3.25 -45.86
C THR A 135 2.75 -4.57 -45.13
N CYS A 136 2.77 -4.55 -43.80
CA CYS A 136 2.74 -5.74 -42.97
C CYS A 136 1.32 -6.29 -42.80
N SER A 137 1.10 -7.53 -43.24
CA SER A 137 -0.18 -8.24 -43.16
C SER A 137 -0.40 -9.00 -41.85
N HIS A 138 0.42 -8.77 -40.82
CA HIS A 138 0.17 -9.36 -39.51
C HIS A 138 -1.11 -8.75 -38.91
N PRO A 139 -1.98 -9.57 -38.28
CA PRO A 139 -3.10 -9.03 -37.52
C PRO A 139 -2.53 -8.08 -36.48
N ALA A 140 -3.15 -6.90 -36.33
CA ALA A 140 -2.76 -5.95 -35.30
C ALA A 140 -2.73 -6.68 -33.95
N GLU A 141 -1.54 -6.96 -33.42
CA GLU A 141 -1.43 -7.54 -32.10
C GLU A 141 -1.85 -6.48 -31.09
N TRP A 142 -2.68 -6.88 -30.13
CA TRP A 142 -3.12 -6.03 -29.05
C TRP A 142 -1.94 -5.74 -28.13
N VAL A 143 -1.07 -4.79 -28.49
CA VAL A 143 0.05 -4.38 -27.63
C VAL A 143 -0.51 -3.54 -26.49
N SER A 144 -0.81 -4.16 -25.35
CA SER A 144 -0.98 -3.41 -24.11
C SER A 144 0.39 -2.91 -23.65
N THR A 145 0.47 -1.68 -23.16
CA THR A 145 1.70 -1.19 -22.52
C THR A 145 1.91 -1.81 -21.13
N ASP A 146 0.88 -2.44 -20.55
CA ASP A 146 0.95 -3.15 -19.29
C ASP A 146 0.99 -4.66 -19.54
N VAL A 147 2.22 -5.19 -19.62
CA VAL A 147 2.47 -6.63 -19.85
C VAL A 147 2.01 -7.53 -18.71
N ASN A 148 1.76 -6.95 -17.53
CA ASN A 148 1.33 -7.67 -16.34
C ASN A 148 -0.18 -7.58 -16.11
N ALA A 149 -0.94 -6.93 -17.01
CA ALA A 149 -2.39 -6.86 -16.96
C ALA A 149 -3.05 -7.84 -17.95
N SER A 150 -4.21 -8.36 -17.56
CA SER A 150 -4.99 -9.29 -18.39
C SER A 150 -6.46 -8.92 -18.41
N PHE A 151 -7.23 -9.60 -19.27
CA PHE A 151 -8.69 -9.54 -19.25
C PHE A 151 -9.28 -10.55 -18.26
N THR A 152 -10.37 -10.16 -17.61
CA THR A 152 -11.21 -11.05 -16.80
C THR A 152 -12.68 -10.65 -16.92
N VAL A 153 -13.59 -11.55 -16.57
CA VAL A 153 -15.04 -11.30 -16.55
C VAL A 153 -15.53 -11.46 -15.11
N LYS A 154 -16.12 -10.40 -14.54
CA LYS A 154 -16.73 -10.43 -13.21
C LYS A 154 -18.15 -9.87 -13.32
N HIS A 155 -19.15 -10.64 -12.86
CA HIS A 155 -20.58 -10.27 -12.97
C HIS A 155 -21.03 -9.88 -14.38
N GLY A 156 -20.51 -10.54 -15.42
CA GLY A 156 -20.86 -10.25 -16.82
C GLY A 156 -20.18 -9.03 -17.43
N ASN A 157 -19.39 -8.28 -16.66
CA ASN A 157 -18.60 -7.14 -17.15
C ASN A 157 -17.15 -7.57 -17.41
N TYR A 158 -16.57 -7.04 -18.49
CA TYR A 158 -15.17 -7.24 -18.85
C TYR A 158 -14.30 -6.21 -18.16
N PHE A 159 -13.22 -6.66 -17.54
CA PHE A 159 -12.23 -5.82 -16.89
C PHE A 159 -10.84 -6.11 -17.44
N TYR A 160 -10.03 -5.07 -17.60
CA TYR A 160 -8.63 -5.21 -17.99
C TYR A 160 -7.73 -4.62 -16.90
N GLY A 161 -6.87 -5.43 -16.33
CA GLY A 161 -5.97 -4.97 -15.29
C GLY A 161 -5.43 -6.08 -14.41
N HIS A 162 -5.39 -5.75 -13.12
CA HIS A 162 -4.80 -6.53 -12.06
C HIS A 162 -5.88 -7.02 -11.11
N LYS A 163 -5.49 -7.98 -10.26
CA LYS A 163 -6.32 -8.44 -9.16
C LYS A 163 -5.50 -8.41 -7.89
N VAL A 164 -6.05 -7.76 -6.87
CA VAL A 164 -5.47 -7.70 -5.52
C VAL A 164 -6.18 -8.74 -4.68
N HIS A 165 -5.43 -9.76 -4.30
CA HIS A 165 -5.85 -10.84 -3.42
C HIS A 165 -5.54 -10.43 -1.99
N THR A 166 -6.57 -10.44 -1.16
CA THR A 166 -6.49 -10.06 0.23
C THR A 166 -6.85 -11.26 1.08
N MET A 167 -5.91 -11.70 1.91
CA MET A 167 -6.16 -12.70 2.93
C MET A 167 -6.56 -12.01 4.23
N VAL A 168 -7.69 -12.38 4.79
CA VAL A 168 -8.30 -11.75 5.95
C VAL A 168 -8.61 -12.80 7.00
N ASP A 169 -8.36 -12.49 8.28
CA ASP A 169 -8.85 -13.31 9.38
C ASP A 169 -10.38 -13.13 9.49
N SER A 170 -11.12 -14.22 9.37
CA SER A 170 -12.58 -14.24 9.40
C SER A 170 -13.17 -13.84 10.75
N VAL A 171 -12.39 -13.87 11.84
CA VAL A 171 -12.85 -13.47 13.17
C VAL A 171 -12.60 -11.97 13.39
N SER A 172 -11.35 -11.53 13.27
CA SER A 172 -10.99 -10.12 13.52
C SER A 172 -11.25 -9.19 12.34
N ASN A 173 -11.50 -9.73 11.14
CA ASN A 173 -11.55 -9.01 9.86
C ASN A 173 -10.26 -8.25 9.52
N LEU A 174 -9.13 -8.64 10.12
CA LEU A 174 -7.83 -8.02 9.85
C LEU A 174 -7.20 -8.61 8.59
N VAL A 175 -6.70 -7.73 7.73
CA VAL A 175 -5.92 -8.11 6.55
C VAL A 175 -4.57 -8.67 7.01
N MET A 176 -4.30 -9.92 6.66
CA MET A 176 -3.08 -10.64 7.01
C MET A 176 -2.11 -10.74 5.84
N GLY A 177 -2.61 -10.81 4.61
CA GLY A 177 -1.78 -10.98 3.42
C GLY A 177 -2.31 -10.23 2.21
N LEU A 178 -1.39 -9.77 1.36
CA LEU A 178 -1.69 -9.07 0.11
C LEU A 178 -0.85 -9.66 -1.02
N PHE A 179 -1.48 -9.95 -2.15
CA PHE A 179 -0.79 -10.38 -3.37
C PHE A 179 -1.45 -9.74 -4.59
N VAL A 180 -0.64 -9.26 -5.53
CA VAL A 180 -1.13 -8.68 -6.78
C VAL A 180 -0.80 -9.63 -7.92
N SER A 181 -1.80 -9.97 -8.71
CA SER A 181 -1.67 -10.85 -9.87
C SER A 181 -2.30 -10.20 -11.10
N THR A 182 -2.09 -10.79 -12.27
CA THR A 182 -2.92 -10.49 -13.44
C THR A 182 -4.39 -10.81 -13.13
N SER A 183 -5.33 -10.06 -13.71
CA SER A 183 -6.76 -10.19 -13.39
C SER A 183 -7.39 -11.56 -13.71
N SER A 184 -6.76 -12.34 -14.60
CA SER A 184 -7.23 -13.65 -15.07
C SER A 184 -6.97 -14.78 -14.07
N ILE A 185 -6.14 -14.53 -13.06
CA ILE A 185 -5.78 -15.54 -12.06
C ILE A 185 -6.92 -15.69 -11.06
N ASN A 186 -7.33 -16.94 -10.82
CA ASN A 186 -8.28 -17.29 -9.77
C ASN A 186 -7.65 -17.22 -8.38
N ASP A 187 -8.49 -17.12 -7.35
CA ASP A 187 -8.04 -16.82 -5.99
C ASP A 187 -7.57 -18.11 -5.27
N ASN A 188 -8.23 -19.25 -5.57
CA ASN A 188 -7.89 -20.57 -5.04
C ASN A 188 -6.40 -20.95 -5.10
N PRO A 189 -5.67 -20.81 -6.23
CA PRO A 189 -4.25 -21.14 -6.29
C PRO A 189 -3.36 -20.28 -5.38
N LEU A 190 -3.86 -19.14 -4.89
CA LEU A 190 -3.11 -18.20 -4.06
C LEU A 190 -3.30 -18.43 -2.57
N PHE A 191 -4.25 -19.28 -2.17
CA PHE A 191 -4.52 -19.60 -0.78
C PHE A 191 -3.31 -20.23 -0.07
N ILE A 192 -2.77 -21.33 -0.61
CA ILE A 192 -1.63 -22.02 -0.02
C ILE A 192 -0.37 -21.14 0.00
N PRO A 193 0.00 -20.42 -1.09
CA PRO A 193 1.12 -19.49 -1.07
C PRO A 193 1.00 -18.40 -0.02
N LEU A 194 -0.16 -17.75 0.11
CA LEU A 194 -0.37 -16.69 1.09
C LEU A 194 -0.28 -17.22 2.52
N LEU A 195 -0.92 -18.36 2.81
CA LEU A 195 -0.83 -19.01 4.12
C LEU A 195 0.64 -19.33 4.48
N LYS A 196 1.41 -19.90 3.54
CA LYS A 196 2.84 -20.20 3.75
C LYS A 196 3.67 -18.96 4.04
N VAL A 197 3.36 -17.82 3.42
CA VAL A 197 4.02 -16.54 3.72
C VAL A 197 3.75 -16.14 5.17
N ILE A 198 2.48 -16.22 5.62
CA ILE A 198 2.12 -15.92 7.01
C ILE A 198 2.79 -16.88 7.99
N ASP A 199 2.76 -18.18 7.73
CA ASP A 199 3.41 -19.20 8.57
C ASP A 199 4.92 -18.94 8.69
N THR A 200 5.56 -18.64 7.56
CA THR A 200 7.00 -18.31 7.50
C THR A 200 7.29 -17.07 8.35
N ILE A 201 6.50 -16.02 8.21
CA ILE A 201 6.67 -14.78 8.96
C ILE A 201 6.44 -15.00 10.46
N CYS A 202 5.44 -15.79 10.84
CA CYS A 202 5.13 -16.11 12.24
C CYS A 202 6.19 -17.03 12.88
N SER A 203 6.89 -17.83 12.08
CA SER A 203 7.98 -18.68 12.55
C SER A 203 9.28 -17.91 12.84
N ILE A 204 9.39 -16.65 12.41
CA ILE A 204 10.53 -15.80 12.76
C ILE A 204 10.40 -15.40 14.23
N PRO A 205 11.35 -15.78 15.11
CA PRO A 205 11.29 -15.39 16.50
C PRO A 205 11.39 -13.87 16.59
N LEU A 206 10.33 -13.23 17.07
CA LEU A 206 10.42 -11.85 17.54
C LEU A 206 11.44 -11.86 18.68
N GLN A 207 12.66 -11.35 18.43
CA GLN A 207 13.58 -11.06 19.53
C GLN A 207 12.80 -10.24 20.53
N LYS A 208 12.67 -10.74 21.77
CA LYS A 208 12.08 -9.99 22.87
C LYS A 208 12.84 -8.68 22.93
N ALA A 209 12.24 -7.61 22.39
CA ALA A 209 12.77 -6.27 22.53
C ALA A 209 12.87 -6.05 24.04
N CYS A 210 14.11 -6.01 24.50
CA CYS A 210 14.47 -5.89 25.90
C CYS A 210 13.89 -4.55 26.37
N CYS A 211 12.73 -4.58 27.01
CA CYS A 211 12.25 -3.45 27.81
C CYS A 211 13.25 -3.30 28.96
N ARG A 212 14.19 -2.37 28.80
CA ARG A 212 14.92 -1.72 29.90
C ARG A 212 14.47 -0.28 29.96
#